data_AF-A0A496PBA7-F1
#
_entry.id   AF-A0A496PBA7-F1
#
_cell.length_a   1.000
_cell.length_b   1.000
_cell.length_c   1.000
_cell.angle_alpha   90.00
_cell.angle_beta   90.00
_cell.angle_gamma   90.00
#
_symmetry.space_group_name_H-M   'P 1'
#
loop_
_entity.id
_entity.type
_entity.pdbx_description
1 polymer ?
#
loop_
_entity_poly.entity_id
_entity_poly.type
_entity_poly.pdbx_seq_one_letter_code
_entity_poly.pdbx_strand_id
1 'polypeptide(L)'
;VIPPTRYNPSIPPLLEAVVMKALAKNPADRFDSISEMMGDLRLSQGFTMGKTQRHEPYDFATQMIPAVDPDTLDDFSDIDDPTPNEEKKKSMLSKIASIPQKYIVLGAAVIFLIAFLGAFLSYGNFWSNTTVDVPNVVGKQVSVAKNILEDKHLRVSTSEVTNTDVPAGQVISQSPGAGEKVKEQRTIHLVVSKGVGDITVPDLSGLTVDQARQRLKDLGLVVGKITQGSVEGKPDNVIVAQSPSGDSKVSKGTTVDLVVNKAQAKKVKMPDLVGMTLKDARQVLSSNNIGVNQIAGSVDDKSIVTEQSIKAGEEVSEGSSLNLATELKGDSSKKDDSKQSSSNRTKGTVDITVPSGSKNQEVKIVVKDDDGSSVIYDDTNKPGDRIVKNVSGVGNVRIQVYLNGALVQDTAL
;
A
#
# COMPACT_ATOMS: atom_id res chain seq x y z
N VAL A 1 37.33 19.18 -5.45
CA VAL A 1 36.16 18.54 -6.11
C VAL A 1 35.71 17.42 -5.20
N ILE A 2 34.41 17.26 -4.95
CA ILE A 2 33.89 16.18 -4.11
C ILE A 2 33.73 14.93 -5.01
N PRO A 3 34.18 13.73 -4.57
CA PRO A 3 34.04 12.51 -5.37
C PRO A 3 32.57 12.16 -5.67
N PRO A 4 32.18 11.91 -6.92
CA PRO A 4 30.82 11.49 -7.29
C PRO A 4 30.31 10.25 -6.54
N THR A 5 31.19 9.34 -6.12
CA THR A 5 30.84 8.14 -5.32
C THR A 5 30.21 8.47 -3.96
N ARG A 6 30.42 9.69 -3.43
CA ARG A 6 29.70 10.18 -2.24
C ARG A 6 28.19 10.28 -2.45
N TYR A 7 27.75 10.50 -3.69
CA TYR A 7 26.34 10.66 -4.05
C TYR A 7 25.78 9.43 -4.75
N ASN A 8 26.61 8.68 -5.48
CA ASN A 8 26.23 7.43 -6.12
C ASN A 8 27.33 6.37 -5.96
N PRO A 9 27.22 5.45 -4.98
CA PRO A 9 28.21 4.39 -4.75
C PRO A 9 28.35 3.39 -5.90
N SER A 10 27.41 3.36 -6.85
CA SER A 10 27.45 2.46 -8.01
C SER A 10 28.38 2.93 -9.12
N ILE A 11 28.99 4.12 -8.99
CA ILE A 11 29.97 4.62 -9.97
C ILE A 11 31.27 3.81 -9.86
N PRO A 12 31.77 3.22 -10.96
CA PRO A 12 33.05 2.51 -10.94
C PRO A 12 34.21 3.42 -10.51
N PRO A 13 35.13 2.95 -9.65
CA PRO A 13 36.25 3.77 -9.15
C PRO A 13 37.14 4.35 -10.26
N LEU A 14 37.33 3.62 -11.36
CA LEU A 14 38.11 4.09 -12.52
C LEU A 14 37.41 5.24 -13.27
N LEU A 15 36.08 5.19 -13.37
CA LEU A 15 35.31 6.26 -13.99
C LEU A 15 35.31 7.51 -13.10
N GLU A 16 35.25 7.34 -11.79
CA GLU A 16 35.41 8.43 -10.83
C GLU A 16 36.78 9.11 -10.95
N ALA A 17 37.86 8.35 -11.11
CA ALA A 17 39.20 8.90 -11.29
C ALA A 17 39.31 9.81 -12.53
N VAL A 18 38.69 9.40 -13.65
CA VAL A 18 38.63 10.21 -14.88
C VAL A 18 37.90 11.52 -14.64
N VAL A 19 36.74 11.48 -13.97
CA VAL A 19 35.95 12.67 -13.65
C VAL A 19 36.71 13.60 -12.71
N MET A 20 37.42 13.05 -11.72
CA MET A 20 38.21 13.82 -10.76
C MET A 20 39.42 14.50 -11.42
N LYS A 21 40.10 13.83 -12.36
CA LYS A 21 41.21 14.40 -13.15
C LYS A 21 40.71 15.49 -14.11
N ALA A 22 39.59 15.28 -14.79
CA ALA A 22 38.98 16.29 -15.67
C ALA A 22 38.55 17.56 -14.92
N LEU A 23 38.11 17.42 -13.66
CA LEU A 23 37.64 18.53 -12.82
C LEU A 23 38.75 19.14 -11.94
N ALA A 24 40.01 18.74 -12.11
CA ALA A 24 41.12 19.27 -11.32
C ALA A 24 41.20 20.80 -11.41
N LYS A 25 41.51 21.47 -10.30
CA LYS A 25 41.48 22.95 -10.25
C LYS A 25 42.62 23.56 -11.07
N ASN A 26 43.79 22.94 -11.03
CA ASN A 26 44.94 23.34 -11.83
C ASN A 26 44.86 22.68 -13.22
N PRO A 27 44.98 23.44 -14.32
CA PRO A 27 45.00 22.88 -15.67
C PRO A 27 46.09 21.82 -15.91
N ALA A 28 47.25 21.96 -15.27
CA ALA A 28 48.36 21.00 -15.42
C ALA A 28 48.08 19.62 -14.82
N ASP A 29 47.08 19.50 -13.94
CA ASP A 29 46.67 18.24 -13.32
C ASP A 29 45.52 17.56 -14.12
N ARG A 30 45.08 18.16 -15.24
CA ARG A 30 44.02 17.62 -16.12
C ARG A 30 44.63 16.75 -17.21
N PHE A 31 43.78 16.29 -18.13
CA PHE A 31 44.24 15.60 -19.34
C PHE A 31 44.93 16.59 -20.29
N ASP A 32 46.09 16.22 -20.80
CA ASP A 32 46.85 17.03 -21.76
C ASP A 32 46.18 17.00 -23.14
N SER A 33 45.51 15.90 -23.47
CA SER A 33 44.79 15.74 -24.73
C SER A 33 43.52 14.90 -24.59
N ILE A 34 42.59 15.09 -25.53
CA ILE A 34 41.36 14.28 -25.62
C ILE A 34 41.70 12.80 -25.83
N SER A 35 42.81 12.49 -26.50
CA SER A 35 43.28 11.12 -26.73
C SER A 35 43.62 10.40 -25.43
N GLU A 36 44.27 11.09 -24.49
CA GLU A 36 44.58 10.56 -23.15
C GLU A 36 43.29 10.28 -22.35
N MET A 37 42.35 11.24 -22.36
CA MET A 37 41.05 11.09 -21.71
C MET A 37 40.25 9.92 -22.28
N MET A 38 40.28 9.71 -23.61
CA MET A 38 39.64 8.56 -24.25
C MET A 38 40.30 7.23 -23.86
N GLY A 39 41.62 7.22 -23.64
CA GLY A 39 42.35 6.07 -23.13
C GLY A 39 41.85 5.63 -21.76
N ASP A 40 41.78 6.57 -20.81
CA ASP A 40 41.34 6.26 -19.44
C ASP A 40 39.85 5.92 -19.37
N LEU A 41 39.00 6.53 -20.21
CA LEU A 41 37.59 6.15 -20.33
C LEU A 41 37.41 4.71 -20.84
N ARG A 42 38.18 4.31 -21.85
CA ARG A 42 38.16 2.93 -22.38
C ARG A 42 38.65 1.93 -21.33
N LEU A 43 39.66 2.31 -20.56
CA LEU A 43 40.15 1.51 -19.44
C LEU A 43 39.07 1.32 -18.37
N SER A 44 38.31 2.38 -18.06
CA SER A 44 37.18 2.31 -17.10
C SER A 44 36.02 1.42 -17.57
N GLN A 45 35.88 1.21 -18.87
CA GLN A 45 34.86 0.35 -19.48
C GLN A 45 35.32 -1.11 -19.66
N GLY A 46 36.53 -1.46 -19.20
CA GLY A 46 37.05 -2.82 -19.26
C GLY A 46 37.72 -3.20 -20.59
N PHE A 47 38.02 -2.25 -21.47
CA PHE A 47 38.79 -2.51 -22.69
C PHE A 47 40.29 -2.47 -22.39
N THR A 48 40.92 -3.63 -22.14
CA THR A 48 42.39 -3.76 -22.14
C THR A 48 42.87 -4.03 -23.57
N MET A 49 43.05 -2.98 -24.36
CA MET A 49 43.87 -3.09 -25.57
C MET A 49 45.34 -3.15 -25.16
N GLY A 50 46.03 -4.20 -25.64
CA GLY A 50 47.44 -4.43 -25.35
C GLY A 50 48.33 -3.27 -25.81
N LYS A 51 49.37 -3.03 -25.01
CA LYS A 51 50.50 -2.11 -25.25
C LYS A 51 50.13 -0.64 -25.46
N THR A 52 49.70 0.02 -24.38
CA THR A 52 50.03 1.45 -24.20
C THR A 52 51.44 1.53 -23.63
N GLN A 53 52.39 2.02 -24.42
CA GLN A 53 53.66 2.50 -23.90
C GLN A 53 53.36 3.56 -22.84
N ARG A 54 53.76 3.28 -21.59
CA ARG A 54 53.83 4.27 -20.53
C ARG A 54 54.80 5.35 -21.01
N HIS A 55 54.32 6.55 -21.30
CA HIS A 55 55.20 7.71 -21.42
C HIS A 55 55.76 7.99 -20.03
N GLU A 56 57.03 7.65 -19.82
CA GLU A 56 57.79 8.08 -18.66
C GLU A 56 57.92 9.62 -18.67
N PRO A 57 58.02 10.27 -17.49
CA PRO A 57 58.19 11.71 -17.42
C PRO A 57 59.50 12.09 -18.11
N TYR A 58 59.45 13.06 -19.03
CA TYR A 58 60.67 13.66 -19.56
C TYR A 58 61.36 14.43 -18.43
N ASP A 59 62.44 13.87 -17.91
CA ASP A 59 63.45 14.60 -17.16
C ASP A 59 64.30 15.37 -18.20
N PHE A 60 64.19 16.70 -18.21
CA PHE A 60 64.91 17.54 -19.18
C PHE A 60 66.38 17.68 -18.78
N ALA A 61 67.17 16.66 -19.07
CA ALA A 61 68.62 16.81 -19.13
C ALA A 61 69.05 17.07 -20.58
N THR A 62 69.61 18.24 -20.84
CA THR A 62 70.13 18.68 -22.14
C THR A 62 71.16 17.70 -22.69
N GLN A 63 70.83 16.96 -23.76
CA GLN A 63 71.78 16.18 -24.53
C GLN A 63 72.05 16.86 -25.89
N MET A 64 73.33 16.99 -26.23
CA MET A 64 73.79 17.51 -27.51
C MET A 64 73.80 16.41 -28.56
N ILE A 65 73.29 16.70 -29.76
CA ILE A 65 73.27 15.78 -30.91
C ILE A 65 74.56 15.94 -31.73
N PRO A 66 75.25 14.86 -32.15
CA PRO A 66 76.40 14.95 -33.04
C PRO A 66 75.95 15.18 -34.50
N ALA A 67 76.74 15.94 -35.25
CA ALA A 67 76.49 16.20 -36.67
C ALA A 67 76.70 14.92 -37.50
N VAL A 68 75.79 14.66 -38.44
CA VAL A 68 75.83 13.52 -39.37
C VAL A 68 76.49 13.96 -40.68
N ASP A 69 77.48 13.19 -41.13
CA ASP A 69 78.21 13.37 -42.40
C ASP A 69 77.35 13.01 -43.63
N PRO A 70 77.51 13.67 -44.79
CA PRO A 70 76.55 13.59 -45.91
C PRO A 70 76.72 12.41 -46.89
N ASP A 71 77.71 11.52 -46.71
CA ASP A 71 78.17 10.64 -47.79
C ASP A 71 77.74 9.14 -47.66
N THR A 72 76.55 8.83 -47.13
CA THR A 72 76.10 7.42 -46.95
C THR A 72 74.76 7.06 -47.59
N LEU A 73 74.50 7.53 -48.81
CA LEU A 73 73.34 7.08 -49.60
C LEU A 73 73.74 6.69 -51.03
N ASP A 74 74.54 5.63 -51.15
CA ASP A 74 74.71 4.88 -52.39
C ASP A 74 74.81 3.39 -52.05
N ASP A 75 73.67 2.69 -51.97
CA ASP A 75 73.59 1.27 -52.33
C ASP A 75 72.13 0.82 -52.46
N PHE A 76 71.92 -0.22 -53.27
CA PHE A 76 70.66 -0.91 -53.60
C PHE A 76 69.94 -0.43 -54.88
N SER A 77 70.63 -0.67 -55.99
CA SER A 77 70.05 -1.07 -57.27
C SER A 77 69.56 -2.54 -57.25
N ASP A 78 68.63 -2.84 -58.17
CA ASP A 78 68.31 -4.16 -58.75
C ASP A 78 67.46 -5.15 -57.91
N ILE A 79 66.42 -5.90 -58.36
CA ILE A 79 65.77 -6.29 -59.64
C ILE A 79 64.49 -7.06 -59.19
N ASP A 80 63.28 -6.92 -59.75
CA ASP A 80 62.72 -7.72 -60.86
C ASP A 80 61.31 -7.20 -61.26
N ASP A 81 61.06 -7.13 -62.57
CA ASP A 81 59.82 -6.71 -63.26
C ASP A 81 58.95 -7.95 -63.61
N PRO A 82 57.62 -7.82 -63.86
CA PRO A 82 57.23 -7.78 -65.27
C PRO A 82 56.01 -6.88 -65.59
N THR A 83 56.14 -6.13 -66.69
CA THR A 83 55.08 -5.42 -67.42
C THR A 83 54.04 -6.37 -68.08
N PRO A 84 52.82 -5.89 -68.46
CA PRO A 84 52.66 -5.27 -69.78
C PRO A 84 51.70 -4.06 -69.84
N ASN A 85 52.20 -3.00 -70.46
CA ASN A 85 51.59 -2.24 -71.56
C ASN A 85 50.08 -1.92 -71.54
N GLU A 86 49.73 -0.66 -71.24
CA GLU A 86 48.77 0.09 -72.08
C GLU A 86 49.26 1.52 -72.34
N GLU A 87 49.79 1.70 -73.54
CA GLU A 87 49.82 2.97 -74.24
C GLU A 87 48.43 3.60 -74.38
N LYS A 88 48.38 4.92 -74.15
CA LYS A 88 47.44 5.94 -74.65
C LYS A 88 46.63 6.65 -73.55
N LYS A 89 47.23 7.71 -73.00
CA LYS A 89 46.59 9.03 -72.78
C LYS A 89 47.54 10.10 -72.22
N LYS A 90 48.82 10.13 -72.65
CA LYS A 90 49.73 11.25 -72.36
C LYS A 90 49.60 12.40 -73.37
N SER A 91 48.39 12.96 -73.52
CA SER A 91 48.20 14.20 -74.31
C SER A 91 47.31 15.26 -73.62
N MET A 92 46.72 14.96 -72.44
CA MET A 92 45.90 15.94 -71.70
C MET A 92 46.35 16.21 -70.26
N LEU A 93 47.54 15.73 -69.84
CA LEU A 93 48.03 15.94 -68.46
C LEU A 93 49.31 16.80 -68.35
N SER A 94 49.97 17.14 -69.46
CA SER A 94 51.16 18.02 -69.40
C SER A 94 50.83 19.51 -69.37
N LYS A 95 49.56 19.91 -69.58
CA LYS A 95 49.13 21.31 -69.45
C LYS A 95 48.73 21.74 -68.04
N ILE A 96 48.71 20.81 -67.08
CA ILE A 96 48.34 21.07 -65.68
C ILE A 96 49.58 21.12 -64.76
N ALA A 97 50.75 20.65 -65.25
CA ALA A 97 51.97 20.52 -64.45
C ALA A 97 52.83 21.81 -64.35
N SER A 98 52.46 22.92 -64.99
CA SER A 98 53.19 24.20 -64.91
C SER A 98 52.48 25.28 -64.09
N ILE A 99 51.41 24.94 -63.37
CA ILE A 99 50.67 25.87 -62.52
C ILE A 99 51.29 25.81 -61.11
N PRO A 100 51.74 26.94 -60.53
CA PRO A 100 52.39 26.89 -59.22
C PRO A 100 51.44 26.33 -58.16
N GLN A 101 51.96 25.44 -57.31
CA GLN A 101 51.22 24.57 -56.38
C GLN A 101 50.14 25.30 -55.56
N LYS A 102 50.35 26.58 -55.23
CA LYS A 102 49.37 27.44 -54.54
C LYS A 102 48.03 27.59 -55.27
N TYR A 103 48.00 27.64 -56.60
CA TYR A 103 46.74 27.76 -57.36
C TYR A 103 46.03 26.41 -57.53
N ILE A 104 46.76 25.29 -57.51
CA ILE A 104 46.17 23.94 -57.52
C ILE A 104 45.47 23.68 -56.18
N VAL A 105 46.12 24.03 -55.06
CA VAL A 105 45.51 23.92 -53.72
C VAL A 105 44.32 24.88 -53.60
N LEU A 106 44.42 26.10 -54.13
CA LEU A 106 43.30 27.05 -54.13
C LEU A 106 42.13 26.55 -54.99
N GLY A 107 42.41 26.00 -56.17
CA GLY A 107 41.39 25.40 -57.04
C GLY A 107 40.71 24.19 -56.41
N ALA A 108 41.49 23.30 -55.78
CA ALA A 108 40.96 22.14 -55.06
C ALA A 108 40.13 22.56 -53.85
N ALA A 109 40.54 23.58 -53.10
CA ALA A 109 39.77 24.13 -51.99
C ALA A 109 38.46 24.77 -52.46
N VAL A 110 38.46 25.48 -53.59
CA VAL A 110 37.24 26.04 -54.18
C VAL A 110 36.30 24.95 -54.67
N ILE A 111 36.82 23.92 -55.36
CA ILE A 111 36.01 22.78 -55.81
C ILE A 111 35.45 22.01 -54.62
N PHE A 112 36.25 21.78 -53.56
CA PHE A 112 35.78 21.17 -52.33
C PHE A 112 34.73 22.02 -51.64
N LEU A 113 34.88 23.35 -51.61
CA LEU A 113 33.88 24.25 -51.04
C LEU A 113 32.59 24.24 -51.85
N ILE A 114 32.66 24.19 -53.19
CA ILE A 114 31.48 24.07 -54.07
C ILE A 114 30.81 22.71 -53.92
N ALA A 115 31.58 21.62 -53.84
CA ALA A 115 31.05 20.28 -53.62
C ALA A 115 30.48 20.13 -52.20
N PHE A 116 31.10 20.75 -51.20
CA PHE A 116 30.62 20.82 -49.83
C PHE A 116 29.35 21.66 -49.74
N LEU A 117 29.27 22.81 -50.41
CA LEU A 117 28.03 23.60 -50.51
C LEU A 117 26.94 22.82 -51.26
N GLY A 118 27.28 22.16 -52.37
CA GLY A 118 26.35 21.34 -53.13
C GLY A 118 25.82 20.16 -52.33
N ALA A 119 26.69 19.46 -51.59
CA ALA A 119 26.29 18.40 -50.67
C ALA A 119 25.52 18.94 -49.47
N PHE A 120 25.94 20.06 -48.88
CA PHE A 120 25.27 20.72 -47.75
C PHE A 120 23.86 21.20 -48.13
N LEU A 121 23.69 21.73 -49.34
CA LEU A 121 22.39 22.15 -49.88
C LEU A 121 21.55 20.95 -50.34
N SER A 122 22.16 19.88 -50.86
CA SER A 122 21.45 18.67 -51.33
C SER A 122 20.98 17.76 -50.18
N TYR A 123 21.78 17.61 -49.12
CA TYR A 123 21.39 16.88 -47.90
C TYR A 123 20.53 17.73 -46.95
N GLY A 124 20.50 19.03 -47.16
CA GLY A 124 19.68 19.95 -46.41
C GLY A 124 18.30 20.10 -47.02
N ASN A 125 17.33 19.29 -46.58
CA ASN A 125 15.89 19.52 -46.80
C ASN A 125 15.37 20.82 -46.10
N PHE A 126 16.26 21.77 -45.79
CA PHE A 126 16.05 23.00 -45.01
C PHE A 126 15.39 24.14 -45.80
N TRP A 127 15.36 24.05 -47.13
CA TRP A 127 14.73 25.04 -48.02
C TRP A 127 13.34 24.61 -48.50
N SER A 128 12.64 23.76 -47.74
CA SER A 128 11.19 23.63 -47.93
C SER A 128 10.54 24.96 -47.56
N ASN A 129 10.04 25.67 -48.57
CA ASN A 129 9.17 26.84 -48.40
C ASN A 129 7.71 26.43 -48.12
N THR A 130 7.45 25.11 -47.98
CA THR A 130 6.11 24.61 -47.66
C THR A 130 5.79 24.95 -46.22
N THR A 131 4.79 25.82 -46.08
CA THR A 131 4.22 26.21 -44.79
C THR A 131 2.92 25.46 -44.59
N VAL A 132 2.69 25.02 -43.37
CA VAL A 132 1.48 24.31 -42.95
C VAL A 132 0.85 25.07 -41.80
N ASP A 133 -0.47 25.18 -41.82
CA ASP A 133 -1.23 25.79 -40.73
C ASP A 133 -1.27 24.84 -39.54
N VAL A 134 -0.95 25.35 -38.35
CA VAL A 134 -0.95 24.55 -37.11
C VAL A 134 -2.41 24.25 -36.69
N PRO A 135 -2.83 22.98 -36.62
CA PRO A 135 -4.15 22.61 -36.16
C PRO A 135 -4.39 22.95 -34.68
N ASN A 136 -5.65 23.20 -34.31
CA ASN A 136 -6.05 23.31 -32.91
C ASN A 136 -6.19 21.93 -32.26
N VAL A 137 -5.31 21.63 -31.31
CA VAL A 137 -5.32 20.40 -30.52
C VAL A 137 -5.58 20.63 -29.03
N VAL A 138 -5.81 21.87 -28.60
CA VAL A 138 -6.17 22.20 -27.21
C VAL A 138 -7.50 21.54 -26.86
N GLY A 139 -7.57 20.93 -25.67
CA GLY A 139 -8.72 20.17 -25.18
C GLY A 139 -8.88 18.77 -25.79
N LYS A 140 -8.07 18.39 -26.78
CA LYS A 140 -8.05 17.02 -27.31
C LYS A 140 -7.16 16.12 -26.47
N GLN A 141 -7.41 14.81 -26.56
CA GLN A 141 -6.54 13.82 -25.93
C GLN A 141 -5.18 13.78 -26.64
N VAL A 142 -4.10 13.59 -25.88
CA VAL A 142 -2.71 13.64 -26.40
C VAL A 142 -2.48 12.70 -27.59
N SER A 143 -3.11 11.52 -27.59
CA SER A 143 -3.04 10.56 -28.70
C SER A 143 -3.69 11.11 -29.98
N VAL A 144 -4.88 11.70 -29.86
CA VAL A 144 -5.60 12.33 -30.97
C VAL A 144 -4.87 13.56 -31.48
N ALA A 145 -4.35 14.39 -30.56
CA ALA A 145 -3.55 15.56 -30.88
C ALA A 145 -2.30 15.19 -31.68
N LYS A 146 -1.60 14.13 -31.25
CA LYS A 146 -0.41 13.62 -31.94
C LYS A 146 -0.71 13.22 -33.38
N ASN A 147 -1.77 12.44 -33.59
CA ASN A 147 -2.17 12.01 -34.93
C ASN A 147 -2.52 13.20 -35.85
N ILE A 148 -3.25 14.20 -35.33
CA ILE A 148 -3.63 15.39 -36.10
C ILE A 148 -2.39 16.20 -36.53
N LEU A 149 -1.40 16.31 -35.65
CA LEU A 149 -0.18 17.06 -35.95
C LEU A 149 0.74 16.30 -36.91
N GLU A 150 0.86 14.98 -36.73
CA GLU A 150 1.66 14.11 -37.60
C GLU A 150 1.08 14.02 -39.02
N ASP A 151 -0.24 14.02 -39.18
CA ASP A 151 -0.94 14.11 -40.48
C ASP A 151 -0.60 15.40 -41.24
N LYS A 152 -0.27 16.47 -40.52
CA LYS A 152 0.22 17.75 -41.07
C LYS A 152 1.73 17.82 -41.22
N HIS A 153 2.43 16.68 -41.12
CA HIS A 153 3.88 16.58 -41.16
C HIS A 153 4.58 17.44 -40.08
N LEU A 154 3.91 17.70 -38.95
CA LEU A 154 4.46 18.39 -37.79
C LEU A 154 4.99 17.39 -36.76
N ARG A 155 6.01 17.80 -35.99
CA ARG A 155 6.57 16.97 -34.91
C ARG A 155 5.92 17.36 -33.58
N VAL A 156 5.86 16.43 -32.64
CA VAL A 156 5.21 16.66 -31.34
C VAL A 156 6.21 16.48 -30.21
N SER A 157 6.22 17.43 -29.28
CA SER A 157 6.95 17.35 -28.02
C SER A 157 5.97 17.63 -26.88
N THR A 158 5.91 16.76 -25.88
CA THR A 158 4.96 16.87 -24.77
C THR A 158 5.67 17.16 -23.46
N SER A 159 5.13 18.10 -22.69
CA SER A 159 5.43 18.28 -21.27
C SER A 159 4.13 18.09 -20.47
N GLU A 160 4.23 17.66 -19.22
CA GLU A 160 3.07 17.32 -18.42
C GLU A 160 3.00 18.18 -17.15
N VAL A 161 1.83 18.74 -16.85
CA VAL A 161 1.59 19.63 -15.70
C VAL A 161 0.30 19.22 -14.99
N THR A 162 0.29 19.30 -13.67
CA THR A 162 -0.92 19.08 -12.85
C THR A 162 -1.92 20.22 -13.06
N ASN A 163 -3.16 19.90 -13.38
CA ASN A 163 -4.22 20.87 -13.61
C ASN A 163 -5.57 20.32 -13.11
N THR A 164 -6.27 21.09 -12.27
CA THR A 164 -7.53 20.67 -11.65
C THR A 164 -8.74 20.80 -12.58
N ASP A 165 -8.65 21.66 -13.58
CA ASP A 165 -9.78 22.06 -14.43
C ASP A 165 -9.81 21.26 -15.73
N VAL A 166 -8.64 20.75 -16.16
CA VAL A 166 -8.47 19.96 -17.39
C VAL A 166 -8.27 18.48 -17.03
N PRO A 167 -9.10 17.55 -17.54
CA PRO A 167 -8.95 16.11 -17.32
C PRO A 167 -7.56 15.58 -17.71
N ALA A 168 -7.10 14.54 -17.00
CA ALA A 168 -5.82 13.91 -17.28
C ALA A 168 -5.73 13.41 -18.73
N GLY A 169 -4.57 13.64 -19.36
CA GLY A 169 -4.28 13.24 -20.74
C GLY A 169 -4.81 14.18 -21.82
N GLN A 170 -5.46 15.29 -21.46
CA GLN A 170 -5.86 16.34 -22.42
C GLN A 170 -4.81 17.44 -22.56
N VAL A 171 -4.70 18.02 -23.76
CA VAL A 171 -3.81 19.14 -24.04
C VAL A 171 -4.36 20.43 -23.41
N ILE A 172 -3.61 21.01 -22.48
CA ILE A 172 -3.89 22.30 -21.83
C ILE A 172 -3.53 23.45 -22.77
N SER A 173 -2.37 23.39 -23.39
CA SER A 173 -1.89 24.43 -24.30
C SER A 173 -0.96 23.85 -25.35
N GLN A 174 -0.82 24.60 -26.45
CA GLN A 174 0.09 24.28 -27.54
C GLN A 174 0.92 25.52 -27.91
N SER A 175 2.14 25.30 -28.38
CA SER A 175 3.00 26.34 -28.93
C SER A 175 3.85 25.75 -30.07
N PRO A 176 3.85 26.34 -31.28
CA PRO A 176 3.05 27.47 -31.79
C PRO A 176 1.52 27.32 -31.66
N GLY A 177 0.82 28.46 -31.65
CA GLY A 177 -0.63 28.54 -31.46
C GLY A 177 -1.41 28.02 -32.68
N ALA A 178 -2.70 27.75 -32.47
CA ALA A 178 -3.58 27.28 -33.54
C ALA A 178 -3.74 28.36 -34.65
N GLY A 179 -3.66 27.93 -35.90
CA GLY A 179 -3.76 28.80 -37.08
C GLY A 179 -2.47 29.54 -37.45
N GLU A 180 -1.38 29.37 -36.69
CA GLU A 180 -0.07 29.89 -37.09
C GLU A 180 0.50 29.10 -38.28
N LYS A 181 1.22 29.79 -39.17
CA LYS A 181 1.92 29.17 -40.30
C LYS A 181 3.33 28.80 -39.89
N VAL A 182 3.62 27.50 -39.90
CA VAL A 182 4.95 26.99 -39.56
C VAL A 182 5.51 26.18 -40.73
N LYS A 183 6.84 26.02 -40.76
CA LYS A 183 7.47 25.11 -41.71
C LYS A 183 7.10 23.66 -41.38
N GLU A 184 7.03 22.81 -42.39
CA GLU A 184 6.95 21.36 -42.20
C GLU A 184 8.06 20.86 -41.27
N GLN A 185 7.81 19.75 -40.57
CA GLN A 185 8.70 19.16 -39.57
C GLN A 185 8.95 20.03 -38.33
N ARG A 186 8.30 21.20 -38.20
CA ARG A 186 8.36 22.01 -36.99
C ARG A 186 7.80 21.22 -35.80
N THR A 187 8.53 21.24 -34.69
CA THR A 187 8.06 20.70 -33.41
C THR A 187 7.04 21.63 -32.76
N ILE A 188 5.85 21.11 -32.50
CA ILE A 188 4.81 21.72 -31.67
C ILE A 188 4.97 21.18 -30.24
N HIS A 189 5.11 22.09 -29.29
CA HIS A 189 5.17 21.79 -27.87
C HIS A 189 3.76 21.77 -27.29
N LEU A 190 3.37 20.65 -26.69
CA LEU A 190 2.08 20.46 -26.03
C LEU A 190 2.29 20.37 -24.52
N VAL A 191 1.52 21.14 -23.76
CA VAL A 191 1.40 20.96 -22.32
C VAL A 191 0.17 20.09 -22.07
N VAL A 192 0.36 18.93 -21.46
CA VAL A 192 -0.68 17.93 -21.21
C VAL A 192 -1.02 17.92 -19.73
N SER A 193 -2.32 17.82 -19.41
CA SER A 193 -2.79 17.73 -18.04
C SER A 193 -2.47 16.36 -17.44
N LYS A 194 -1.89 16.35 -16.23
CA LYS A 194 -1.84 15.18 -15.35
C LYS A 194 -3.15 14.98 -14.56
N GLY A 195 -4.12 15.87 -14.71
CA GLY A 195 -5.30 15.96 -13.86
C GLY A 195 -4.99 16.57 -12.49
N VAL A 196 -5.88 16.35 -11.52
CA VAL A 196 -5.62 16.67 -10.11
C VAL A 196 -4.41 15.85 -9.63
N GLY A 197 -3.45 16.48 -8.96
CA GLY A 197 -2.21 15.81 -8.58
C GLY A 197 -2.48 14.55 -7.76
N ASP A 198 -1.64 13.54 -7.96
CA ASP A 198 -1.72 12.30 -7.19
C ASP A 198 -1.47 12.58 -5.71
N ILE A 199 -2.41 12.15 -4.88
CA ILE A 199 -2.33 12.17 -3.43
C ILE A 199 -1.90 10.78 -2.99
N THR A 200 -0.86 10.71 -2.16
CA THR A 200 -0.44 9.45 -1.54
C THR A 200 -1.40 9.11 -0.42
N VAL A 201 -2.03 7.93 -0.51
CA VAL A 201 -2.93 7.43 0.53
C VAL A 201 -2.10 7.08 1.77
N PRO A 202 -2.41 7.63 2.95
CA PRO A 202 -1.69 7.31 4.18
C PRO A 202 -2.03 5.88 4.64
N ASP A 203 -1.14 5.24 5.37
CA ASP A 203 -1.48 4.04 6.14
C ASP A 203 -2.33 4.43 7.36
N LEU A 204 -3.52 3.83 7.45
CA LEU A 204 -4.50 4.05 8.51
C LEU A 204 -4.56 2.86 9.47
N SER A 205 -3.72 1.84 9.28
CA SER A 205 -3.68 0.65 10.11
C SER A 205 -3.42 0.98 11.58
N GLY A 206 -4.23 0.43 12.48
CA GLY A 206 -4.14 0.67 13.92
C GLY A 206 -4.78 1.97 14.42
N LEU A 207 -5.24 2.85 13.53
CA LEU A 207 -6.00 4.04 13.92
C LEU A 207 -7.48 3.72 14.17
N THR A 208 -8.15 4.59 14.94
CA THR A 208 -9.61 4.58 15.02
C THR A 208 -10.25 5.19 13.76
N VAL A 209 -11.52 4.87 13.51
CA VAL A 209 -12.27 5.43 12.38
C VAL A 209 -12.27 6.96 12.39
N ASP A 210 -12.34 7.60 13.56
CA ASP A 210 -12.37 9.05 13.66
C ASP A 210 -11.00 9.69 13.38
N GLN A 211 -9.91 9.08 13.87
CA GLN A 211 -8.55 9.51 13.55
C GLN A 211 -8.26 9.36 12.05
N ALA A 212 -8.68 8.24 11.45
CA ALA A 212 -8.55 8.02 10.02
C ALA A 212 -9.35 9.03 9.20
N ARG A 213 -10.58 9.37 9.64
CA ARG A 213 -11.41 10.38 8.98
C ARG A 213 -10.73 11.75 8.96
N GLN A 214 -10.11 12.17 10.06
CA GLN A 214 -9.36 13.43 10.11
C GLN A 214 -8.17 13.40 9.14
N ARG A 215 -7.37 12.33 9.19
CA ARG A 215 -6.17 12.20 8.36
C ARG A 215 -6.48 12.16 6.86
N LEU A 216 -7.58 11.52 6.47
CA LEU A 216 -8.06 11.51 5.09
C LEU A 216 -8.57 12.90 4.66
N LYS A 217 -9.30 13.59 5.53
CA LYS A 217 -9.83 14.93 5.25
C LYS A 217 -8.71 15.95 5.00
N ASP A 218 -7.63 15.90 5.78
CA ASP A 218 -6.48 16.80 5.63
C ASP A 218 -5.79 16.65 4.25
N LEU A 219 -5.88 15.45 3.67
CA LEU A 219 -5.38 15.13 2.34
C LEU A 219 -6.43 15.30 1.24
N GLY A 220 -7.64 15.76 1.55
CA GLY A 220 -8.74 15.88 0.58
C GLY A 220 -9.23 14.53 0.02
N LEU A 221 -9.06 13.46 0.79
CA LEU A 221 -9.62 12.13 0.55
C LEU A 221 -10.91 11.94 1.36
N VAL A 222 -11.74 11.00 0.95
CA VAL A 222 -13.06 10.76 1.56
C VAL A 222 -13.12 9.36 2.18
N VAL A 223 -13.77 9.22 3.33
CA VAL A 223 -14.04 7.89 3.91
C VAL A 223 -15.12 7.20 3.08
N GLY A 224 -14.82 5.99 2.61
CA GLY A 224 -15.74 5.13 1.85
C GLY A 224 -16.54 4.19 2.75
N LYS A 225 -16.70 2.96 2.29
CA LYS A 225 -17.42 1.90 3.00
C LYS A 225 -16.62 1.42 4.20
N ILE A 226 -17.29 1.28 5.34
CA ILE A 226 -16.72 0.68 6.55
C ILE A 226 -17.28 -0.73 6.71
N THR A 227 -16.41 -1.73 6.74
CA THR A 227 -16.76 -3.13 7.00
C THR A 227 -16.11 -3.63 8.28
N GLN A 228 -16.68 -4.69 8.86
CA GLN A 228 -16.10 -5.35 10.03
C GLN A 228 -15.27 -6.55 9.58
N GLY A 229 -14.06 -6.66 10.10
CA GLY A 229 -13.19 -7.84 9.98
C GLY A 229 -12.82 -8.35 11.36
N SER A 230 -12.18 -9.51 11.43
CA SER A 230 -11.66 -10.02 12.70
C SER A 230 -10.25 -10.53 12.51
N VAL A 231 -9.32 -9.88 13.19
CA VAL A 231 -7.89 -10.20 13.20
C VAL A 231 -7.49 -10.46 14.64
N GLU A 232 -7.03 -11.68 14.90
CA GLU A 232 -6.55 -12.09 16.21
C GLU A 232 -5.33 -11.25 16.64
N GLY A 233 -5.27 -10.88 17.92
CA GLY A 233 -4.17 -10.08 18.47
C GLY A 233 -4.22 -8.58 18.15
N LYS A 234 -5.23 -8.09 17.41
CA LYS A 234 -5.45 -6.65 17.20
C LYS A 234 -6.49 -6.11 18.19
N PRO A 235 -6.36 -4.85 18.67
CA PRO A 235 -7.38 -4.21 19.51
C PRO A 235 -8.74 -4.12 18.82
N ASP A 236 -9.81 -3.98 19.59
CA ASP A 236 -11.14 -3.73 19.06
C ASP A 236 -11.26 -2.30 18.51
N ASN A 237 -12.11 -2.09 17.50
CA ASN A 237 -12.41 -0.78 16.90
C ASN A 237 -11.22 -0.05 16.23
N VAL A 238 -10.17 -0.77 15.85
CA VAL A 238 -9.05 -0.22 15.05
C VAL A 238 -9.12 -0.69 13.61
N ILE A 239 -8.61 0.10 12.68
CA ILE A 239 -8.54 -0.27 11.26
C ILE A 239 -7.48 -1.36 11.07
N VAL A 240 -7.85 -2.44 10.40
CA VAL A 240 -6.97 -3.58 10.08
C VAL A 240 -6.64 -3.70 8.61
N ALA A 241 -7.47 -3.11 7.75
CA ALA A 241 -7.19 -3.02 6.33
C ALA A 241 -7.88 -1.79 5.75
N GLN A 242 -7.37 -1.33 4.62
CA GLN A 242 -7.92 -0.23 3.85
C GLN A 242 -7.82 -0.54 2.36
N SER A 243 -8.68 0.10 1.57
CA SER A 243 -8.61 0.07 0.12
C SER A 243 -8.97 1.45 -0.44
N PRO A 244 -8.11 2.12 -1.21
CA PRO A 244 -6.78 1.68 -1.67
C PRO A 244 -5.74 1.50 -0.55
N SER A 245 -4.70 0.70 -0.81
CA SER A 245 -3.65 0.40 0.18
C SER A 245 -2.83 1.64 0.56
N GLY A 246 -2.17 1.59 1.71
CA GLY A 246 -1.18 2.60 2.09
C GLY A 246 -0.15 2.80 0.97
N ASP A 247 0.32 4.03 0.82
CA ASP A 247 1.29 4.49 -0.18
C ASP A 247 0.82 4.45 -1.65
N SER A 248 -0.41 4.03 -1.91
CA SER A 248 -1.00 4.11 -3.25
C SER A 248 -1.22 5.57 -3.66
N LYS A 249 -1.12 5.85 -4.97
CA LYS A 249 -1.36 7.18 -5.55
C LYS A 249 -2.78 7.25 -6.08
N VAL A 250 -3.56 8.21 -5.61
CA VAL A 250 -4.96 8.39 -5.98
C VAL A 250 -5.28 9.85 -6.27
N SER A 251 -6.32 10.09 -7.06
CA SER A 251 -6.80 11.46 -7.31
C SER A 251 -7.46 12.05 -6.06
N LYS A 252 -7.44 13.39 -5.96
CA LYS A 252 -8.19 14.11 -4.92
C LYS A 252 -9.67 13.72 -4.94
N GLY A 253 -10.28 13.56 -3.76
CA GLY A 253 -11.67 13.16 -3.60
C GLY A 253 -11.93 11.65 -3.71
N THR A 254 -10.89 10.83 -3.94
CA THR A 254 -11.02 9.37 -3.92
C THR A 254 -11.51 8.88 -2.56
N THR A 255 -12.42 7.92 -2.58
CA THR A 255 -12.94 7.25 -1.38
C THR A 255 -12.01 6.13 -0.93
N VAL A 256 -11.72 6.06 0.38
CA VAL A 256 -10.93 5.00 1.01
C VAL A 256 -11.84 4.15 1.88
N ASP A 257 -12.06 2.91 1.48
CA ASP A 257 -12.80 1.90 2.24
C ASP A 257 -11.95 1.38 3.39
N LEU A 258 -12.59 1.12 4.53
CA LEU A 258 -11.94 0.74 5.78
C LEU A 258 -12.51 -0.57 6.32
N VAL A 259 -11.63 -1.44 6.78
CA VAL A 259 -12.00 -2.65 7.53
C VAL A 259 -11.62 -2.43 8.98
N VAL A 260 -12.61 -2.43 9.86
CA VAL A 260 -12.44 -2.22 11.30
C VAL A 260 -12.41 -3.57 12.00
N ASN A 261 -11.46 -3.76 12.91
CA ASN A 261 -11.35 -4.96 13.70
C ASN A 261 -12.51 -5.04 14.69
N LYS A 262 -13.14 -6.21 14.69
CA LYS A 262 -14.02 -6.66 15.73
C LYS A 262 -13.34 -7.82 16.44
N ALA A 263 -12.94 -7.60 17.68
CA ALA A 263 -12.33 -8.63 18.50
C ALA A 263 -13.31 -9.82 18.60
N GLN A 264 -12.86 -11.00 18.19
CA GLN A 264 -13.63 -12.22 18.43
C GLN A 264 -13.56 -12.54 19.92
N ALA A 265 -14.71 -12.77 20.54
CA ALA A 265 -14.75 -13.23 21.93
C ALA A 265 -14.05 -14.58 22.02
N LYS A 266 -12.99 -14.65 22.82
CA LYS A 266 -12.24 -15.89 23.05
C LYS A 266 -13.19 -16.96 23.59
N LYS A 267 -13.19 -18.14 22.99
CA LYS A 267 -14.02 -19.25 23.46
C LYS A 267 -13.28 -20.04 24.54
N VAL A 268 -13.98 -20.38 25.61
CA VAL A 268 -13.51 -21.18 26.73
C VAL A 268 -14.45 -22.37 26.89
N LYS A 269 -13.89 -23.54 27.21
CA LYS A 269 -14.71 -24.73 27.52
C LYS A 269 -15.31 -24.60 28.91
N MET A 270 -16.61 -24.84 29.03
CA MET A 270 -17.31 -24.80 30.30
C MET A 270 -16.78 -25.91 31.23
N PRO A 271 -16.24 -25.57 32.41
CA PRO A 271 -15.83 -26.56 33.40
C PRO A 271 -17.03 -27.38 33.93
N ASP A 272 -16.75 -28.56 34.47
CA ASP A 272 -17.73 -29.32 35.24
C ASP A 272 -17.71 -28.82 36.69
N LEU A 273 -18.81 -28.20 37.11
CA LEU A 273 -18.98 -27.62 38.44
C LEU A 273 -19.86 -28.49 39.32
N VAL A 274 -20.57 -29.47 38.74
CA VAL A 274 -21.50 -30.31 39.49
C VAL A 274 -20.72 -31.17 40.48
N GLY A 275 -21.16 -31.18 41.74
CA GLY A 275 -20.48 -31.86 42.83
C GLY A 275 -19.37 -31.06 43.50
N MET A 276 -18.96 -29.91 42.95
CA MET A 276 -18.02 -28.99 43.60
C MET A 276 -18.70 -28.16 44.69
N THR A 277 -17.92 -27.65 45.66
CA THR A 277 -18.43 -26.64 46.59
C THR A 277 -18.66 -25.32 45.85
N LEU A 278 -19.62 -24.51 46.30
CA LEU A 278 -19.91 -23.21 45.69
C LEU A 278 -18.68 -22.30 45.70
N LYS A 279 -17.86 -22.37 46.75
CA LYS A 279 -16.57 -21.66 46.82
C LYS A 279 -15.61 -22.09 45.71
N ASP A 280 -15.39 -23.39 45.54
CA ASP A 280 -14.46 -23.91 44.53
C ASP A 280 -15.00 -23.64 43.11
N ALA A 281 -16.31 -23.82 42.89
CA ALA A 281 -16.96 -23.55 41.63
C ALA A 281 -16.79 -22.08 41.21
N ARG A 282 -16.98 -21.12 42.15
CA ARG A 282 -16.72 -19.70 41.90
C ARG A 282 -15.26 -19.42 41.56
N GLN A 283 -14.32 -20.09 42.22
CA GLN A 283 -12.89 -19.92 41.94
C GLN A 283 -12.52 -20.44 40.54
N VAL A 284 -13.04 -21.61 40.15
CA VAL A 284 -12.82 -22.18 38.82
C VAL A 284 -13.45 -21.29 37.74
N LEU A 285 -14.67 -20.80 37.96
CA LEU A 285 -15.35 -19.88 37.06
C LEU A 285 -14.60 -18.55 36.91
N SER A 286 -14.13 -17.98 38.01
CA SER A 286 -13.34 -16.74 38.00
C SER A 286 -12.02 -16.92 37.24
N SER A 287 -11.37 -18.08 37.38
CA SER A 287 -10.13 -18.40 36.65
C SER A 287 -10.34 -18.51 35.13
N ASN A 288 -11.58 -18.78 34.70
CA ASN A 288 -11.98 -18.86 33.29
C ASN A 288 -12.70 -17.59 32.80
N ASN A 289 -12.75 -16.53 33.63
CA ASN A 289 -13.50 -15.30 33.35
C ASN A 289 -14.99 -15.55 33.01
N ILE A 290 -15.62 -16.52 33.67
CA ILE A 290 -17.06 -16.81 33.54
C ILE A 290 -17.77 -16.30 34.79
N GLY A 291 -18.83 -15.52 34.60
CA GLY A 291 -19.65 -14.97 35.68
C GLY A 291 -20.73 -15.92 36.17
N VAL A 292 -21.24 -15.68 37.38
CA VAL A 292 -22.47 -16.30 37.88
C VAL A 292 -23.57 -15.25 37.89
N ASN A 293 -24.66 -15.49 37.18
CA ASN A 293 -25.79 -14.56 37.09
C ASN A 293 -26.77 -14.80 38.24
N GLN A 294 -27.30 -16.01 38.37
CA GLN A 294 -28.21 -16.39 39.45
C GLN A 294 -27.84 -17.72 40.11
N ILE A 295 -28.13 -17.84 41.41
CA ILE A 295 -27.96 -19.07 42.18
C ILE A 295 -29.31 -19.44 42.77
N ALA A 296 -29.82 -20.61 42.39
CA ALA A 296 -31.00 -21.21 42.98
C ALA A 296 -30.60 -22.11 44.15
N GLY A 297 -31.15 -21.86 45.34
CA GLY A 297 -30.84 -22.64 46.54
C GLY A 297 -29.92 -21.91 47.52
N SER A 298 -29.04 -22.65 48.20
CA SER A 298 -28.19 -22.08 49.25
C SER A 298 -26.96 -21.37 48.69
N VAL A 299 -26.74 -20.13 49.11
CA VAL A 299 -25.55 -19.33 48.74
C VAL A 299 -24.36 -19.53 49.68
N ASP A 300 -24.46 -20.46 50.65
CA ASP A 300 -23.34 -20.79 51.54
C ASP A 300 -22.19 -21.41 50.75
N ASP A 301 -20.96 -20.98 51.04
CA ASP A 301 -19.71 -21.43 50.40
C ASP A 301 -19.53 -22.97 50.42
N LYS A 302 -20.08 -23.65 51.43
CA LYS A 302 -20.02 -25.12 51.59
C LYS A 302 -21.13 -25.86 50.86
N SER A 303 -22.09 -25.15 50.26
CA SER A 303 -23.16 -25.75 49.46
C SER A 303 -22.55 -26.42 48.24
N ILE A 304 -23.09 -27.57 47.85
CA ILE A 304 -22.65 -28.31 46.67
C ILE A 304 -23.48 -27.84 45.47
N VAL A 305 -22.82 -27.60 44.34
CA VAL A 305 -23.49 -27.32 43.07
C VAL A 305 -24.14 -28.61 42.56
N THR A 306 -25.46 -28.59 42.37
CA THR A 306 -26.24 -29.72 41.87
C THR A 306 -26.51 -29.60 40.38
N GLU A 307 -26.65 -28.37 39.87
CA GLU A 307 -26.90 -28.12 38.46
C GLU A 307 -26.16 -26.86 37.96
N GLN A 308 -25.78 -26.91 36.68
CA GLN A 308 -25.28 -25.77 35.93
C GLN A 308 -26.09 -25.61 34.65
N SER A 309 -26.46 -24.37 34.34
CA SER A 309 -27.29 -24.05 33.16
C SER A 309 -26.59 -24.29 31.82
N ILE A 310 -25.26 -24.25 31.78
CA ILE A 310 -24.45 -24.55 30.60
C ILE A 310 -23.70 -25.85 30.87
N LYS A 311 -23.75 -26.81 29.94
CA LYS A 311 -23.22 -28.16 30.20
C LYS A 311 -21.70 -28.15 30.21
N ALA A 312 -21.11 -29.06 31.00
CA ALA A 312 -19.68 -29.26 31.00
C ALA A 312 -19.17 -29.60 29.58
N GLY A 313 -18.07 -28.98 29.17
CA GLY A 313 -17.45 -29.14 27.86
C GLY A 313 -18.03 -28.26 26.73
N GLU A 314 -19.13 -27.55 26.97
CA GLU A 314 -19.71 -26.61 26.00
C GLU A 314 -18.80 -25.38 25.81
N GLU A 315 -18.64 -24.90 24.58
CA GLU A 315 -17.82 -23.70 24.30
C GLU A 315 -18.62 -22.43 24.52
N VAL A 316 -18.17 -21.60 25.46
CA VAL A 316 -18.76 -20.30 25.76
C VAL A 316 -17.77 -19.17 25.51
N SER A 317 -18.27 -17.97 25.24
CA SER A 317 -17.42 -16.78 25.19
C SER A 317 -16.89 -16.42 26.58
N GLU A 318 -15.65 -15.99 26.65
CA GLU A 318 -15.05 -15.36 27.83
C GLU A 318 -15.92 -14.16 28.27
N GLY A 319 -16.22 -14.04 29.56
CA GLY A 319 -17.17 -13.05 30.10
C GLY A 319 -18.64 -13.47 30.05
N SER A 320 -18.96 -14.68 29.54
CA SER A 320 -20.31 -15.24 29.66
C SER A 320 -20.68 -15.48 31.11
N SER A 321 -21.98 -15.56 31.39
CA SER A 321 -22.48 -15.86 32.73
C SER A 321 -23.42 -17.05 32.70
N LEU A 322 -23.43 -17.82 33.79
CA LEU A 322 -24.33 -18.96 33.95
C LEU A 322 -25.11 -18.87 35.26
N ASN A 323 -26.22 -19.61 35.28
CA ASN A 323 -26.98 -19.90 36.49
C ASN A 323 -26.54 -21.23 37.09
N LEU A 324 -26.51 -21.28 38.42
CA LEU A 324 -26.18 -22.47 39.21
C LEU A 324 -27.35 -22.84 40.12
N ALA A 325 -27.53 -24.13 40.39
CA ALA A 325 -28.34 -24.60 41.50
C ALA A 325 -27.45 -25.25 42.57
N THR A 326 -27.74 -25.00 43.84
CA THR A 326 -26.93 -25.45 44.97
C THR A 326 -27.76 -26.03 46.09
N GLU A 327 -27.23 -27.04 46.76
CA GLU A 327 -27.85 -27.67 47.93
C GLU A 327 -26.88 -27.68 49.11
N LEU A 328 -27.37 -27.37 50.31
CA LEU A 328 -26.59 -27.49 51.53
C LEU A 328 -26.28 -28.97 51.77
N LYS A 329 -25.00 -29.31 51.87
CA LYS A 329 -24.57 -30.62 52.32
C LYS A 329 -24.91 -30.74 53.82
N GLY A 330 -26.15 -31.13 54.10
CA GLY A 330 -26.57 -31.55 55.43
C GLY A 330 -25.72 -32.75 55.84
N ASP A 331 -25.18 -32.69 57.06
CA ASP A 331 -24.52 -33.83 57.68
C ASP A 331 -25.49 -35.00 57.70
N SER A 332 -25.32 -35.94 56.77
CA SER A 332 -26.07 -37.19 56.74
C SER A 332 -25.56 -38.07 57.88
N SER A 333 -25.99 -37.76 59.10
CA SER A 333 -26.03 -38.74 60.17
C SER A 333 -27.14 -39.74 59.85
N LYS A 334 -26.67 -40.97 59.61
CA LYS A 334 -27.33 -42.28 59.74
C LYS A 334 -28.86 -42.34 59.69
N LYS A 335 -29.33 -43.22 58.78
CA LYS A 335 -30.52 -44.05 58.93
C LYS A 335 -30.83 -44.33 60.41
N ASP A 336 -31.98 -43.85 60.86
CA ASP A 336 -32.77 -44.58 61.85
C ASP A 336 -34.25 -44.35 61.56
N ASP A 337 -35.00 -45.45 61.53
CA ASP A 337 -36.44 -45.48 61.39
C ASP A 337 -37.07 -44.83 62.62
N SER A 338 -37.75 -43.69 62.48
CA SER A 338 -39.01 -43.39 63.18
C SER A 338 -39.51 -41.98 62.94
N LYS A 339 -40.79 -41.91 62.55
CA LYS A 339 -41.82 -40.96 62.97
C LYS A 339 -41.38 -39.52 63.32
N GLN A 340 -41.80 -38.61 62.44
CA GLN A 340 -42.61 -37.44 62.78
C GLN A 340 -41.96 -36.41 63.72
N SER A 341 -41.34 -35.40 63.11
CA SER A 341 -41.49 -34.03 63.59
C SER A 341 -41.60 -33.09 62.38
N SER A 342 -42.83 -32.65 62.18
CA SER A 342 -43.27 -31.68 61.20
C SER A 342 -42.58 -30.32 61.40
N SER A 343 -41.70 -29.93 60.48
CA SER A 343 -41.75 -28.53 60.06
C SER A 343 -43.04 -28.41 59.24
N ASN A 344 -44.01 -27.66 59.73
CA ASN A 344 -45.30 -27.43 59.06
C ASN A 344 -45.04 -26.66 57.75
N ARG A 345 -44.58 -27.37 56.72
CA ARG A 345 -44.43 -26.84 55.36
C ARG A 345 -45.66 -27.21 54.58
N THR A 346 -46.50 -26.22 54.34
CA THR A 346 -47.70 -26.36 53.52
C THR A 346 -47.28 -26.31 52.06
N LYS A 347 -47.63 -27.36 51.31
CA LYS A 347 -47.35 -27.47 49.87
C LYS A 347 -48.64 -27.26 49.10
N GLY A 348 -48.56 -26.51 48.01
CA GLY A 348 -49.67 -26.26 47.12
C GLY A 348 -49.23 -26.28 45.66
N THR A 349 -50.21 -26.34 44.78
CA THR A 349 -50.01 -26.15 43.34
C THR A 349 -50.87 -24.99 42.90
N VAL A 350 -50.26 -24.04 42.23
CA VAL A 350 -50.92 -22.90 41.60
C VAL A 350 -51.10 -23.24 40.14
N ASP A 351 -52.34 -23.29 39.69
CA ASP A 351 -52.71 -23.54 38.30
C ASP A 351 -53.59 -22.39 37.82
N ILE A 352 -53.03 -21.56 36.94
CA ILE A 352 -53.70 -20.36 36.46
C ILE A 352 -53.64 -20.33 34.94
N THR A 353 -54.77 -19.99 34.34
CA THR A 353 -54.87 -19.70 32.91
C THR A 353 -54.93 -18.20 32.71
N VAL A 354 -54.06 -17.66 31.86
CA VAL A 354 -54.03 -16.23 31.52
C VAL A 354 -55.33 -15.85 30.80
N PRO A 355 -56.09 -14.86 31.30
CA PRO A 355 -57.33 -14.42 30.66
C PRO A 355 -57.15 -14.04 29.19
N SER A 356 -58.17 -14.34 28.38
CA SER A 356 -58.18 -13.98 26.95
C SER A 356 -58.14 -12.45 26.76
N GLY A 357 -57.33 -11.99 25.82
CA GLY A 357 -57.08 -10.58 25.57
C GLY A 357 -56.29 -10.36 24.27
N SER A 358 -56.06 -9.10 23.90
CA SER A 358 -55.35 -8.72 22.67
C SER A 358 -53.88 -8.34 22.89
N LYS A 359 -53.40 -8.34 24.14
CA LYS A 359 -52.02 -8.03 24.53
C LYS A 359 -51.51 -9.08 25.52
N ASN A 360 -50.21 -9.32 25.49
CA ASN A 360 -49.55 -10.16 26.49
C ASN A 360 -49.74 -9.56 27.89
N GLN A 361 -49.88 -10.43 28.88
CA GLN A 361 -50.12 -10.05 30.26
C GLN A 361 -48.93 -10.47 31.11
N GLU A 362 -48.46 -9.57 31.96
CA GLU A 362 -47.46 -9.87 32.97
C GLU A 362 -48.13 -10.68 34.09
N VAL A 363 -47.59 -11.86 34.39
CA VAL A 363 -48.10 -12.75 35.43
C VAL A 363 -47.04 -12.88 36.50
N LYS A 364 -47.40 -12.53 37.73
CA LYS A 364 -46.51 -12.63 38.88
C LYS A 364 -47.16 -13.44 40.00
N ILE A 365 -46.50 -14.52 40.43
CA ILE A 365 -46.96 -15.38 41.52
C ILE A 365 -46.04 -15.15 42.72
N VAL A 366 -46.63 -14.73 43.83
CA VAL A 366 -45.94 -14.43 45.08
C VAL A 366 -46.47 -15.36 46.17
N VAL A 367 -45.57 -16.00 46.89
CA VAL A 367 -45.90 -16.80 48.08
C VAL A 367 -45.52 -15.97 49.31
N LYS A 368 -46.48 -15.74 50.20
CA LYS A 368 -46.29 -15.12 51.50
C LYS A 368 -46.44 -16.17 52.57
N ASP A 369 -45.43 -16.31 53.41
CA ASP A 369 -45.43 -17.24 54.54
C ASP A 369 -44.88 -16.54 55.80
N ASP A 370 -44.74 -17.29 56.89
CA ASP A 370 -44.27 -16.72 58.16
C ASP A 370 -42.78 -16.27 58.09
N ASP A 371 -42.03 -16.73 57.08
CA ASP A 371 -40.62 -16.37 56.83
C ASP A 371 -40.49 -15.16 55.88
N GLY A 372 -41.55 -14.76 55.18
CA GLY A 372 -41.57 -13.54 54.37
C GLY A 372 -42.37 -13.66 53.06
N SER A 373 -41.95 -12.92 52.03
CA SER A 373 -42.59 -12.94 50.71
C SER A 373 -41.57 -13.36 49.65
N SER A 374 -41.86 -14.39 48.87
CA SER A 374 -41.03 -14.89 47.78
C SER A 374 -41.78 -14.84 46.44
N VAL A 375 -41.10 -14.39 45.39
CA VAL A 375 -41.65 -14.39 44.03
C VAL A 375 -41.27 -15.71 43.36
N ILE A 376 -42.26 -16.53 43.02
CA ILE A 376 -42.06 -17.86 42.43
C ILE A 376 -42.08 -17.80 40.89
N TYR A 377 -42.79 -16.81 40.35
CA TYR A 377 -42.94 -16.63 38.92
C TYR A 377 -43.15 -15.15 38.61
N ASP A 378 -42.47 -14.63 37.59
CA ASP A 378 -42.58 -13.25 37.13
C ASP A 378 -42.21 -13.21 35.63
N ASP A 379 -43.21 -13.27 34.75
CA ASP A 379 -42.98 -13.31 33.29
C ASP A 379 -44.18 -12.78 32.49
N THR A 380 -43.94 -12.39 31.24
CA THR A 380 -44.96 -11.92 30.29
C THR A 380 -45.49 -13.08 29.44
N ASN A 381 -46.78 -13.39 29.60
CA ASN A 381 -47.42 -14.54 28.99
C ASN A 381 -48.48 -14.14 27.96
N LYS A 382 -48.74 -15.04 27.00
CA LYS A 382 -49.77 -14.82 25.99
C LYS A 382 -51.16 -15.12 26.57
N PRO A 383 -52.20 -14.45 26.07
CA PRO A 383 -53.57 -14.77 26.45
C PRO A 383 -53.90 -16.25 26.17
N GLY A 384 -54.40 -16.96 27.18
CA GLY A 384 -54.70 -18.39 27.11
C GLY A 384 -53.58 -19.33 27.57
N ASP A 385 -52.39 -18.83 27.92
CA ASP A 385 -51.33 -19.67 28.48
C ASP A 385 -51.72 -20.25 29.85
N ARG A 386 -51.45 -21.53 30.07
CA ARG A 386 -51.68 -22.21 31.36
C ARG A 386 -50.36 -22.34 32.12
N ILE A 387 -50.31 -21.76 33.32
CA ILE A 387 -49.14 -21.69 34.17
C ILE A 387 -49.40 -22.55 35.41
N VAL A 388 -48.64 -23.64 35.54
CA VAL A 388 -48.68 -24.53 36.70
C VAL A 388 -47.36 -24.41 37.46
N LYS A 389 -47.42 -23.99 38.72
CA LYS A 389 -46.25 -23.85 39.59
C LYS A 389 -46.48 -24.52 40.94
N ASN A 390 -45.51 -25.32 41.36
CA ASN A 390 -45.50 -25.88 42.71
C ASN A 390 -44.97 -24.82 43.67
N VAL A 391 -45.65 -24.66 44.80
CA VAL A 391 -45.31 -23.68 45.83
C VAL A 391 -45.22 -24.36 47.19
N SER A 392 -44.33 -23.86 48.04
CA SER A 392 -44.17 -24.35 49.41
C SER A 392 -43.77 -23.20 50.30
N GLY A 393 -44.36 -23.12 51.48
CA GLY A 393 -44.02 -22.12 52.50
C GLY A 393 -44.12 -22.70 53.91
N VAL A 394 -43.62 -21.96 54.89
CA VAL A 394 -43.62 -22.35 56.30
C VAL A 394 -44.76 -21.65 57.04
N GLY A 395 -45.60 -22.41 57.75
CA GLY A 395 -46.68 -21.85 58.56
C GLY A 395 -47.89 -21.38 57.75
N ASN A 396 -48.35 -20.14 57.94
CA ASN A 396 -49.53 -19.61 57.24
C ASN A 396 -49.18 -19.15 55.82
N VAL A 397 -49.34 -20.04 54.84
CA VAL A 397 -48.97 -19.75 53.46
C VAL A 397 -50.14 -19.14 52.70
N ARG A 398 -49.92 -17.97 52.08
CA ARG A 398 -50.82 -17.35 51.11
C ARG A 398 -50.14 -17.21 49.76
N ILE A 399 -50.87 -17.56 48.72
CA ILE A 399 -50.47 -17.40 47.33
C ILE A 399 -51.20 -16.18 46.79
N GLN A 400 -50.44 -15.21 46.31
CA GLN A 400 -50.95 -14.02 45.65
C GLN A 400 -50.52 -14.01 44.19
N VAL A 401 -51.48 -13.92 43.28
CA VAL A 401 -51.22 -13.85 41.85
C VAL A 401 -51.64 -12.49 41.34
N TYR A 402 -50.71 -11.86 40.64
CA TYR A 402 -50.88 -10.57 40.02
C TYR A 402 -50.89 -10.72 38.50
N LEU A 403 -51.81 -10.01 37.85
CA LEU A 403 -51.84 -9.82 36.41
C LEU A 403 -51.66 -8.33 36.11
N ASN A 404 -50.62 -7.97 35.35
CA ASN A 404 -50.24 -6.58 35.04
C ASN A 404 -50.16 -5.69 36.30
N GLY A 405 -49.60 -6.24 37.38
CA GLY A 405 -49.49 -5.56 38.68
C GLY A 405 -50.76 -5.52 39.54
N ALA A 406 -51.92 -5.98 39.04
CA ALA A 406 -53.16 -6.06 39.82
C ALA A 406 -53.31 -7.45 40.45
N LEU A 407 -53.60 -7.53 41.76
CA LEU A 407 -53.88 -8.78 42.45
C LEU A 407 -55.20 -9.38 41.93
N VAL A 408 -55.14 -10.56 41.34
CA VAL A 408 -56.31 -11.26 40.77
C VAL A 408 -56.72 -12.50 41.57
N GLN A 409 -55.81 -13.06 42.35
CA GLN A 409 -56.09 -14.24 43.17
C GLN A 409 -55.27 -14.18 44.46
N ASP A 410 -55.92 -14.39 45.60
CA ASP A 410 -55.29 -14.57 46.91
C ASP A 410 -55.86 -15.84 47.54
N THR A 411 -55.02 -16.87 47.71
CA THR A 411 -55.43 -18.20 48.17
C THR A 411 -54.59 -18.61 49.36
N ALA A 412 -55.21 -18.89 50.49
CA ALA A 412 -54.52 -19.52 51.63
C ALA A 412 -54.38 -21.03 51.37
N LEU A 413 -53.21 -21.58 51.69
CA LEU A 413 -52.95 -23.02 51.63
C LEU A 413 -53.15 -23.71 52.97
#